data_AF-A0A260SM48-F1
#
_entry.id   AF-A0A260SM48-F1
#
_cell.length_a   1.000
_cell.length_b   1.000
_cell.length_c   1.000
_cell.angle_alpha   90.00
_cell.angle_beta   90.00
_cell.angle_gamma   90.00
#
_symmetry.space_group_name_H-M   'P 1'
#
loop_
_entity.id
_entity.type
_entity.pdbx_description
1 polymer ?
#
loop_
_entity_poly.entity_id
_entity_poly.type
_entity_poly.pdbx_seq_one_letter_code
_entity_poly.pdbx_strand_id
1 'polypeptide(L)'
;MTARGEAESGDVRRRAALASVRLAAADVARLDTDEVEDLAVGREIHDALSDGNTLSEVARSIGYTEAVASDLLGKFRELRESLAARNQIPLF
;
A
#
# COMPACT_ATOMS: atom_id res chain seq x y z
N MET A 1 23.20 10.36 -22.56
CA MET A 1 23.57 10.65 -21.17
C MET A 1 22.38 11.37 -20.52
N THR A 2 21.43 10.65 -19.93
CA THR A 2 20.37 11.16 -19.03
C THR A 2 19.56 9.97 -18.51
N ALA A 3 19.98 9.41 -17.37
CA ALA A 3 19.21 8.41 -16.61
C ALA A 3 19.16 8.81 -15.13
N ARG A 4 19.07 10.14 -14.87
CA ARG A 4 19.13 10.71 -13.52
C ARG A 4 17.79 11.23 -13.00
N GLY A 5 16.83 11.51 -13.90
CA GLY A 5 15.52 12.06 -13.50
C GLY A 5 14.48 11.02 -13.03
N GLU A 6 14.63 9.74 -13.41
CA GLU A 6 13.66 8.70 -13.04
C GLU A 6 13.81 8.26 -11.57
N ALA A 7 15.05 8.25 -11.05
CA ALA A 7 15.33 7.86 -9.66
C ALA A 7 14.77 8.89 -8.64
N GLU A 8 14.86 10.19 -8.94
CA GLU A 8 14.35 11.24 -8.05
C GLU A 8 12.82 11.24 -7.99
N SER A 9 12.14 10.93 -9.10
CA SER A 9 10.68 10.85 -9.15
C SER A 9 10.13 9.58 -8.48
N GLY A 10 10.86 8.46 -8.55
CA GLY A 10 10.49 7.21 -7.89
C GLY A 10 10.61 7.30 -6.37
N ASP A 11 11.68 7.94 -5.86
CA ASP A 11 11.90 8.10 -4.42
C ASP A 11 10.84 8.99 -3.77
N VAL A 12 10.42 10.07 -4.44
CA VAL A 12 9.34 10.95 -3.96
C VAL A 12 7.98 10.25 -3.95
N ARG A 13 7.62 9.50 -5.00
CA ARG A 13 6.37 8.73 -5.03
C ARG A 13 6.36 7.65 -3.97
N ARG A 14 7.49 6.94 -3.81
CA ARG A 14 7.68 5.97 -2.75
C ARG A 14 7.47 6.63 -1.39
N ARG A 15 8.15 7.72 -1.10
CA ARG A 15 8.03 8.43 0.19
C ARG A 15 6.62 8.96 0.47
N ALA A 16 5.91 9.44 -0.56
CA ALA A 16 4.52 9.88 -0.44
C ALA A 16 3.57 8.69 -0.18
N ALA A 17 3.77 7.58 -0.89
CA ALA A 17 3.04 6.34 -0.64
C ALA A 17 3.30 5.82 0.78
N LEU A 18 4.53 5.90 1.29
CA LEU A 18 4.87 5.54 2.68
C LEU A 18 4.27 6.46 3.76
N ALA A 19 3.98 7.72 3.41
CA ALA A 19 3.34 8.69 4.30
C ALA A 19 1.80 8.56 4.31
N SER A 20 1.20 8.27 3.14
CA SER A 20 0.01 7.41 3.04
C SER A 20 0.35 6.05 3.65
N VAL A 21 -0.43 4.98 3.71
CA VAL A 21 -0.06 3.69 4.38
C VAL A 21 0.35 3.71 5.88
N ARG A 22 0.91 4.79 6.46
CA ARG A 22 1.46 4.91 7.82
C ARG A 22 2.41 3.75 8.20
N LEU A 23 3.16 3.25 7.23
CA LEU A 23 4.13 2.18 7.44
C LEU A 23 5.50 2.74 7.79
N ALA A 24 6.26 2.05 8.64
CA ALA A 24 7.64 2.43 8.89
C ALA A 24 8.47 2.16 7.63
N ALA A 25 9.42 3.06 7.32
CA ALA A 25 10.30 2.91 6.16
C ALA A 25 11.11 1.61 6.18
N ALA A 26 11.28 0.97 7.35
CA ALA A 26 11.94 -0.33 7.49
C ALA A 26 11.07 -1.51 7.01
N ASP A 27 9.74 -1.40 7.11
CA ASP A 27 8.81 -2.47 6.75
C ASP A 27 8.61 -2.60 5.24
N VAL A 28 8.75 -1.46 4.56
CA VAL A 28 8.69 -1.30 3.11
C VAL A 28 10.06 -1.21 2.44
N ALA A 29 11.16 -1.22 3.20
CA ALA A 29 12.52 -1.16 2.63
C ALA A 29 12.83 -2.33 1.69
N ARG A 30 12.09 -3.44 1.82
CA ARG A 30 12.26 -4.67 1.04
C ARG A 30 11.30 -4.77 -0.15
N LEU A 31 10.33 -3.87 -0.24
CA LEU A 31 9.29 -3.86 -1.27
C LEU A 31 9.72 -3.00 -2.44
N ASP A 32 9.45 -3.41 -3.66
CA ASP A 32 9.69 -2.59 -4.84
C ASP A 32 8.72 -1.40 -4.92
N THR A 33 9.01 -0.41 -5.77
CA THR A 33 8.17 0.81 -5.87
C THR A 33 6.74 0.47 -6.30
N ASP A 34 6.58 -0.47 -7.25
CA ASP A 34 5.27 -1.01 -7.66
C ASP A 34 4.51 -1.63 -6.48
N GLU A 35 5.19 -2.42 -5.64
CA GLU A 35 4.56 -3.03 -4.47
C GLU A 35 4.12 -1.99 -3.44
N VAL A 36 4.89 -0.91 -3.29
CA VAL A 36 4.53 0.20 -2.40
C VAL A 36 3.30 0.97 -2.94
N GLU A 37 3.19 1.13 -4.27
CA GLU A 37 2.01 1.72 -4.91
C GLU A 37 0.78 0.81 -4.75
N ASP A 38 0.92 -0.50 -4.96
CA ASP A 38 -0.12 -1.50 -4.73
C ASP A 38 -0.66 -1.44 -3.28
N LEU A 39 0.23 -1.30 -2.30
CA LEU A 39 -0.15 -1.17 -0.89
C LEU A 39 -0.84 0.15 -0.57
N ALA A 40 -0.46 1.24 -1.24
CA ALA A 40 -1.14 2.52 -1.09
C ALA A 40 -2.58 2.44 -1.59
N VAL A 41 -2.79 1.79 -2.74
CA VAL A 41 -4.13 1.50 -3.28
C VAL A 41 -4.90 0.56 -2.35
N GLY A 42 -4.27 -0.52 -1.86
CA GLY A 42 -4.89 -1.45 -0.91
C GLY A 42 -5.37 -0.76 0.39
N ARG A 43 -4.62 0.24 0.87
CA ARG A 43 -5.08 1.09 1.98
C ARG A 43 -6.24 2.00 1.60
N GLU A 44 -6.17 2.68 0.46
CA GLU A 44 -7.26 3.55 0.00
C GLU A 44 -8.57 2.76 -0.10
N ILE A 45 -8.50 1.52 -0.61
CA ILE A 45 -9.62 0.58 -0.60
C ILE A 45 -10.06 0.27 0.82
N HIS A 46 -9.14 -0.03 1.75
CA HIS A 46 -9.49 -0.31 3.13
C HIS A 46 -10.19 0.86 3.83
N ASP A 47 -9.67 2.07 3.68
CA ASP A 47 -10.22 3.29 4.27
C ASP A 47 -11.62 3.57 3.68
N ALA A 48 -11.78 3.47 2.35
CA ALA A 48 -13.07 3.66 1.70
C ALA A 48 -14.13 2.63 2.12
N LEU A 49 -13.74 1.36 2.32
CA LEU A 49 -14.61 0.34 2.88
C LEU A 49 -15.00 0.64 4.34
N SER A 50 -14.08 1.19 5.14
CA SER A 50 -14.37 1.63 6.51
C SER A 50 -15.32 2.82 6.57
N ASP A 51 -15.30 3.69 5.57
CA ASP A 51 -16.26 4.79 5.41
C ASP A 51 -17.64 4.33 4.90
N GLY A 52 -17.80 3.03 4.62
CA GLY A 52 -19.07 2.42 4.23
C GLY A 52 -19.29 2.27 2.72
N ASN A 53 -18.27 2.54 1.89
CA ASN A 53 -18.35 2.27 0.44
C ASN A 53 -18.26 0.77 0.16
N THR A 54 -18.77 0.35 -1.00
CA THR A 54 -18.60 -1.04 -1.47
C THR A 54 -17.30 -1.23 -2.25
N LEU A 55 -16.76 -2.46 -2.22
CA LEU A 55 -15.53 -2.79 -2.97
C LEU A 55 -15.71 -2.52 -4.47
N SER A 56 -16.89 -2.80 -5.02
CA SER A 56 -17.22 -2.56 -6.43
C SER A 56 -17.18 -1.07 -6.81
N GLU A 57 -17.70 -0.20 -5.94
CA GLU A 57 -17.67 1.25 -6.14
C GLU A 57 -16.25 1.80 -6.12
N VAL A 58 -15.46 1.37 -5.14
CA VAL A 58 -14.07 1.81 -5.00
C VAL A 58 -13.25 1.29 -6.18
N ALA A 59 -13.34 0.00 -6.52
CA ALA A 59 -12.66 -0.60 -7.66
C ALA A 59 -12.96 0.15 -8.97
N ARG A 60 -14.23 0.51 -9.20
CA ARG A 60 -14.64 1.30 -10.36
C ARG A 60 -14.05 2.72 -10.34
N SER A 61 -13.99 3.36 -9.17
CA SER A 61 -13.46 4.72 -9.00
C SER A 61 -11.97 4.80 -9.36
N ILE A 62 -11.20 3.79 -8.95
CA ILE A 62 -9.75 3.69 -9.20
C ILE A 62 -9.40 3.02 -10.54
N GLY A 63 -10.39 2.59 -11.32
CA GLY A 63 -10.20 1.98 -12.64
C GLY A 63 -9.75 0.52 -12.63
N TYR A 64 -9.90 -0.18 -11.49
CA TYR A 64 -9.59 -1.60 -11.36
C TYR A 64 -10.82 -2.49 -11.44
N THR A 65 -10.60 -3.77 -11.71
CA THR A 65 -11.64 -4.79 -11.52
C THR A 65 -11.79 -5.08 -10.03
N GLU A 66 -12.98 -5.53 -9.63
CA GLU A 66 -13.23 -5.91 -8.23
C GLU A 66 -12.28 -7.02 -7.75
N ALA A 67 -11.89 -7.95 -8.64
CA ALA A 67 -10.91 -8.98 -8.35
C ALA A 67 -9.53 -8.39 -8.02
N VAL A 68 -9.07 -7.41 -8.81
CA VAL A 68 -7.79 -6.71 -8.57
C VAL A 68 -7.87 -5.89 -7.28
N ALA A 69 -8.96 -5.16 -7.04
CA ALA A 69 -9.16 -4.42 -5.81
C ALA A 69 -9.15 -5.35 -4.57
N SER A 70 -9.74 -6.53 -4.68
CA SER A 70 -9.73 -7.56 -3.64
C SER A 70 -8.31 -8.09 -3.37
N ASP A 71 -7.54 -8.36 -4.43
CA ASP A 71 -6.13 -8.79 -4.32
C ASP A 71 -5.27 -7.74 -3.61
N LEU A 72 -5.38 -6.47 -4.03
CA LEU A 72 -4.66 -5.34 -3.43
C LEU A 72 -5.02 -5.14 -1.96
N LEU A 73 -6.31 -5.23 -1.64
CA LEU A 73 -6.79 -5.19 -0.25
C LEU A 73 -6.27 -6.37 0.57
N GLY A 74 -6.19 -7.56 -0.03
CA GLY A 74 -5.63 -8.77 0.57
C GLY A 74 -4.16 -8.59 0.94
N LYS A 75 -3.34 -8.15 0.00
CA LYS A 75 -1.91 -7.83 0.22
C LYS A 75 -1.73 -6.81 1.34
N PHE A 76 -2.52 -5.74 1.35
CA PHE A 76 -2.46 -4.73 2.41
C PHE A 76 -2.81 -5.32 3.79
N ARG A 77 -3.85 -6.16 3.87
CA ARG A 77 -4.24 -6.81 5.13
C ARG A 77 -3.18 -7.80 5.62
N GLU A 78 -2.61 -8.62 4.74
CA GLU A 78 -1.54 -9.57 5.07
C GLU A 78 -0.30 -8.85 5.60
N LEU A 79 0.08 -7.74 4.97
CA LEU A 79 1.16 -6.91 5.47
C LEU A 79 0.82 -6.34 6.85
N ARG A 80 -0.38 -5.77 7.03
CA ARG A 80 -0.82 -5.23 8.32
C ARG A 80 -0.83 -6.30 9.41
N GLU A 81 -1.28 -7.51 9.11
CA GLU A 81 -1.30 -8.63 10.03
C GLU A 81 0.13 -9.10 10.37
N SER A 82 1.01 -9.20 9.37
CA SER A 82 2.43 -9.51 9.56
C SER A 82 3.14 -8.46 10.45
N LEU A 83 2.81 -7.19 10.27
CA LEU A 83 3.32 -6.10 11.10
C LEU A 83 2.71 -6.09 12.50
N ALA A 84 1.42 -6.36 12.62
CA ALA A 84 0.78 -6.55 13.91
C ALA A 84 1.41 -7.74 14.66
N ALA A 85 1.70 -8.85 13.99
CA ALA A 85 2.38 -10.00 14.56
C ALA A 85 3.81 -9.65 15.01
N ARG A 86 4.55 -8.87 14.21
CA ARG A 86 5.88 -8.36 14.59
C ARG A 86 5.85 -7.40 15.77
N ASN A 87 4.82 -6.55 15.86
CA ASN A 87 4.62 -5.61 16.96
C ASN A 87 3.98 -6.27 18.20
N GLN A 88 3.39 -7.46 18.02
CA GLN A 88 2.92 -8.34 19.09
C GLN A 88 4.01 -9.25 19.64
N ILE A 89 5.22 -9.26 19.08
CA ILE A 89 6.38 -9.89 19.74
C ILE A 89 6.60 -9.09 21.02
N PRO A 90 6.24 -9.62 22.21
CA PRO A 90 6.65 -9.00 23.44
C PRO A 90 8.17 -9.21 23.47
N LEU A 91 8.92 -8.15 23.18
CA LEU A 91 10.17 -7.99 23.89
C LEU A 91 9.73 -7.93 25.35
N PHE A 92 10.18 -8.90 26.16
CA PHE A 92 9.84 -9.21 27.56
C PHE A 92 8.84 -10.36 27.75
#